data_AF-A0A0T5VHD7-F1
#
_entry.id   AF-A0A0T5VHD7-F1
#
_cell.length_a   1.000
_cell.length_b   1.000
_cell.length_c   1.000
_cell.angle_alpha   90.00
_cell.angle_beta   90.00
_cell.angle_gamma   90.00
#
_symmetry.space_group_name_H-M   'P 1'
#
loop_
_entity.id
_entity.type
_entity.pdbx_description
1 polymer ?
#
loop_
_entity_poly.entity_id
_entity_poly.type
_entity_poly.pdbx_seq_one_letter_code
_entity_poly.pdbx_strand_id
1 'polypeptide(L)'
;MKKIVIILITIISIALFCLIGGWIYFVGQFSAVYPPITKYVFSTDIIQFEEKTIDVVNKNPSFSYKLKDVTGTDEPRNHYMDIDIKKNAKKYIFNVFYVNKENFWTKKQYVELNVVGAFEQTTGKGGYKIDDEGVKVFINLFEKEIVERIRN
;
A
#
# COMPACT_ATOMS: atom_id res chain seq x y z
N MET A 1 -22.70 -34.50 -40.55
CA MET A 1 -23.18 -33.17 -40.09
C MET A 1 -23.34 -33.05 -38.58
N LYS A 2 -24.24 -33.81 -37.92
CA LYS A 2 -24.47 -33.68 -36.45
C LYS A 2 -23.21 -33.79 -35.59
N LYS A 3 -22.29 -34.72 -35.89
CA LYS A 3 -21.01 -34.87 -35.17
C LYS A 3 -20.08 -33.65 -35.32
N ILE A 4 -20.05 -33.02 -36.50
CA ILE A 4 -19.24 -31.83 -36.76
C ILE A 4 -19.78 -30.63 -35.99
N VAL A 5 -21.11 -30.47 -35.96
CA VAL A 5 -21.78 -29.41 -35.18
C VAL A 5 -21.51 -29.56 -33.69
N ILE A 6 -21.57 -30.78 -33.15
CA ILE A 6 -21.24 -31.05 -31.73
C ILE A 6 -19.79 -30.68 -31.43
N ILE A 7 -18.84 -31.07 -32.28
CA ILE A 7 -17.42 -30.73 -32.10
C ILE A 7 -17.21 -29.21 -32.09
N LEU A 8 -17.86 -28.48 -33.01
CA LEU A 8 -17.79 -27.01 -33.05
C LEU A 8 -18.34 -26.36 -31.77
N ILE A 9 -19.49 -26.82 -31.28
CA ILE A 9 -20.10 -26.30 -30.04
C ILE A 9 -19.17 -26.55 -28.85
N THR A 10 -18.53 -27.72 -28.77
CA THR A 10 -17.59 -28.04 -27.69
C THR A 10 -16.37 -27.12 -27.72
N ILE A 11 -15.78 -26.87 -28.89
CA ILE A 11 -14.62 -25.96 -29.04
C ILE A 11 -14.98 -24.55 -28.61
N ILE A 12 -16.14 -24.04 -29.07
CA ILE A 12 -16.62 -22.69 -28.70
C ILE A 12 -16.84 -22.60 -27.19
N SER A 13 -17.42 -23.63 -26.58
CA SER A 13 -17.69 -23.68 -25.14
C SER A 13 -16.41 -23.66 -24.31
N ILE A 14 -15.39 -24.42 -24.72
CA ILE A 14 -14.07 -24.42 -24.07
C ILE A 14 -13.42 -23.04 -24.20
N ALA A 15 -13.44 -22.44 -25.40
CA ALA A 15 -12.89 -21.10 -25.62
C ALA A 15 -13.57 -20.05 -24.72
N LEU A 16 -14.89 -20.11 -24.58
CA LEU A 16 -15.65 -19.22 -23.69
C LEU A 16 -15.26 -19.41 -22.22
N PHE A 17 -15.12 -20.66 -21.77
CA PHE A 17 -14.69 -20.95 -20.39
C PHE A 17 -13.28 -20.42 -20.10
N CYS A 18 -12.34 -20.60 -21.03
CA CYS A 18 -10.98 -20.07 -20.90
C CYS A 18 -10.97 -18.54 -20.87
N LEU A 19 -11.78 -17.88 -21.69
CA LEU A 19 -11.91 -16.43 -21.68
C LEU A 19 -12.46 -15.94 -20.34
N ILE A 20 -13.59 -16.49 -19.87
CA ILE A 20 -14.20 -16.09 -18.60
C ILE A 20 -13.24 -16.33 -17.43
N GLY A 21 -12.59 -17.50 -17.38
CA GLY A 21 -11.59 -17.82 -16.36
C GLY A 21 -10.41 -16.85 -16.37
N GLY A 22 -9.90 -16.52 -17.56
CA GLY A 22 -8.83 -15.53 -17.74
C GLY A 22 -9.22 -14.13 -17.26
N TRP A 23 -10.45 -13.68 -17.56
CA TRP A 23 -10.97 -12.40 -17.09
C TRP A 23 -11.16 -12.37 -15.57
N ILE A 24 -11.68 -13.44 -14.95
CA ILE A 24 -11.80 -13.54 -13.49
C ILE A 24 -10.43 -13.48 -12.84
N TYR A 25 -9.46 -14.23 -13.36
CA TYR A 25 -8.08 -14.22 -12.86
C TYR A 25 -7.46 -12.82 -12.96
N PHE A 26 -7.61 -12.17 -14.12
CA PHE A 26 -7.12 -10.81 -14.36
C PHE A 26 -7.74 -9.80 -13.38
N VAL A 27 -9.07 -9.78 -13.26
CA VAL A 27 -9.78 -8.87 -12.34
C VAL A 27 -9.41 -9.15 -10.88
N GLY A 28 -9.24 -10.41 -10.49
CA GLY A 28 -8.80 -10.81 -9.15
C GLY A 28 -7.40 -10.27 -8.82
N GLN A 29 -6.46 -10.32 -9.78
CA GLN A 29 -5.11 -9.78 -9.60
C GLN A 29 -5.10 -8.25 -9.52
N PHE A 30 -5.91 -7.54 -10.33
CA PHE A 30 -6.04 -6.08 -10.23
C PHE A 30 -6.71 -5.62 -8.93
N SER A 31 -7.65 -6.41 -8.39
CA SER A 31 -8.31 -6.14 -7.10
C SER A 31 -7.44 -6.45 -5.89
N ALA A 32 -6.36 -7.23 -6.03
CA ALA A 32 -5.55 -7.70 -4.90
C ALA A 32 -4.58 -6.63 -4.36
N VAL A 33 -4.40 -5.52 -5.08
CA VAL A 33 -3.66 -4.35 -4.56
C VAL A 33 -4.67 -3.46 -3.83
N TYR A 34 -4.72 -3.57 -2.51
CA TYR A 34 -5.58 -2.70 -1.69
C TYR A 34 -5.26 -1.24 -2.02
N PRO A 35 -6.27 -0.43 -2.43
CA PRO A 35 -6.02 0.98 -2.63
C PRO A 35 -5.58 1.59 -1.30
N PRO A 36 -4.66 2.57 -1.32
CA PRO A 36 -4.19 3.17 -0.09
C PRO A 36 -5.34 3.90 0.62
N ILE A 37 -5.42 3.68 1.93
CA ILE A 37 -6.34 4.37 2.86
C ILE A 37 -6.13 5.88 2.74
N THR A 38 -4.87 6.32 2.65
CA THR A 38 -4.51 7.72 2.46
C THR A 38 -3.13 7.85 1.81
N LYS A 39 -2.86 9.03 1.23
CA LYS A 39 -1.62 9.35 0.53
C LYS A 39 -1.03 10.65 1.03
N TYR A 40 0.29 10.70 1.17
CA TYR A 40 1.04 11.90 1.53
C TYR A 40 2.15 12.14 0.51
N VAL A 41 2.31 13.39 0.09
CA VAL A 41 3.36 13.82 -0.85
C VAL A 41 4.41 14.61 -0.09
N PHE A 42 5.68 14.28 -0.32
CA PHE A 42 6.84 14.96 0.23
C PHE A 42 7.71 15.47 -0.91
N SER A 43 8.00 16.77 -0.93
CA SER A 43 8.84 17.42 -1.94
C SER A 43 10.33 17.21 -1.64
N THR A 44 10.76 15.96 -1.67
CA THR A 44 12.10 15.49 -1.31
C THR A 44 12.45 14.28 -2.17
N ASP A 45 13.73 13.94 -2.28
CA ASP A 45 14.15 12.65 -2.83
C ASP A 45 14.00 11.51 -1.80
N ILE A 46 14.10 10.27 -2.28
CA ILE A 46 13.89 9.06 -1.48
C ILE A 46 14.92 8.90 -0.36
N ILE A 47 16.18 9.30 -0.57
CA ILE A 47 17.26 9.16 0.42
C ILE A 47 16.97 10.09 1.59
N GLN A 48 16.70 11.37 1.30
CA GLN A 48 16.33 12.34 2.33
C GLN A 48 15.05 11.96 3.07
N PHE A 49 14.06 11.38 2.38
CA PHE A 49 12.85 10.87 3.01
C PHE A 49 13.15 9.74 3.99
N GLU A 50 13.97 8.76 3.60
CA GLU A 50 14.35 7.63 4.45
C GLU A 50 15.15 8.10 5.67
N GLU A 51 16.14 8.98 5.48
CA GLU A 51 16.93 9.56 6.57
C GLU A 51 16.05 10.28 7.61
N LYS A 52 15.14 11.14 7.14
CA LYS A 52 14.19 11.83 8.04
C LYS A 52 13.25 10.86 8.75
N THR A 53 12.77 9.83 8.05
CA THR A 53 11.89 8.82 8.65
C THR A 53 12.62 8.05 9.75
N ILE A 54 13.86 7.64 9.50
CA ILE A 54 14.71 6.95 10.47
C ILE A 54 15.01 7.86 11.67
N ASP A 55 15.32 9.14 11.43
CA ASP A 55 15.57 10.11 12.49
C ASP A 55 14.34 10.31 13.41
N VAL A 56 13.14 10.44 12.81
CA VAL A 56 11.88 10.54 13.57
C VAL A 56 11.66 9.32 14.46
N VAL A 57 11.92 8.12 13.94
CA VAL A 57 11.75 6.87 14.67
C VAL A 57 12.80 6.75 15.78
N ASN A 58 14.06 7.04 15.50
CA ASN A 58 15.15 6.93 16.47
C ASN A 58 15.03 7.93 17.62
N LYS A 59 14.50 9.13 17.36
CA LYS A 59 14.25 10.14 18.39
C LYS A 59 13.07 9.80 19.32
N ASN A 60 12.25 8.82 18.96
CA ASN A 60 11.06 8.44 19.73
C ASN A 60 11.11 6.97 20.14
N PRO A 61 11.41 6.63 21.41
CA PRO A 61 11.48 5.23 21.85
C PRO A 61 10.13 4.51 21.81
N SER A 62 9.04 5.27 21.62
CA SER A 62 7.70 4.75 21.42
C SER A 62 7.45 4.25 19.99
N PHE A 63 8.34 4.55 19.04
CA PHE A 63 8.19 4.16 17.64
C PHE A 63 9.15 3.02 17.33
N SER A 64 8.76 2.16 16.38
CA SER A 64 9.72 1.26 15.74
C SER A 64 9.44 1.15 14.25
N TYR A 65 10.51 0.94 13.50
CA TYR A 65 10.52 0.90 12.04
C TYR A 65 11.03 -0.46 11.58
N LYS A 66 10.33 -1.06 10.61
CA LYS A 66 10.79 -2.27 9.94
C LYS A 66 10.54 -2.18 8.45
N LEU A 67 11.61 -2.02 7.68
CA LEU A 67 11.56 -2.23 6.23
C LEU A 67 11.22 -3.70 5.96
N LYS A 68 10.18 -3.94 5.17
CA LYS A 68 9.69 -5.29 4.88
C LYS A 68 10.24 -5.83 3.58
N ASP A 69 10.15 -5.04 2.52
CA ASP A 69 10.45 -5.49 1.17
C ASP A 69 10.61 -4.31 0.21
N VAL A 70 11.31 -4.55 -0.91
CA VAL A 70 11.38 -3.64 -2.06
C VAL A 70 10.95 -4.44 -3.28
N THR A 71 9.77 -4.15 -3.82
CA THR A 71 9.22 -4.87 -4.98
C THR A 71 9.28 -4.03 -6.25
N GLY A 72 9.66 -4.65 -7.36
CA GLY A 72 9.72 -4.05 -8.70
C GLY A 72 11.13 -4.15 -9.31
N THR A 73 11.19 -4.52 -10.59
CA THR A 73 12.45 -4.61 -11.34
C THR A 73 12.85 -3.27 -11.97
N ASP A 74 11.86 -2.48 -12.39
CA ASP A 74 12.02 -1.18 -13.05
C ASP A 74 11.56 -0.03 -12.15
N GLU A 75 12.10 1.17 -12.37
CA GLU A 75 11.63 2.36 -11.65
C GLU A 75 10.24 2.80 -12.14
N PRO A 76 9.35 3.24 -11.23
CA PRO A 76 9.62 3.49 -9.82
C PRO A 76 9.32 2.25 -8.93
N ARG A 77 10.21 1.98 -7.97
CA ARG A 77 10.10 0.82 -7.05
C ARG A 77 9.20 1.16 -5.87
N ASN A 78 8.44 0.17 -5.42
CA ASN A 78 7.65 0.29 -4.19
C ASN A 78 8.46 -0.23 -3.01
N HIS A 79 8.68 0.64 -2.02
CA HIS A 79 9.37 0.31 -0.78
C HIS A 79 8.35 0.12 0.32
N TYR A 80 8.21 -1.10 0.85
CA TYR A 80 7.23 -1.44 1.88
C TYR A 80 7.85 -1.37 3.26
N MET A 81 7.17 -0.70 4.18
CA MET A 81 7.59 -0.60 5.58
C MET A 81 6.41 -0.75 6.54
N ASP A 82 6.73 -1.29 7.71
CA ASP A 82 5.86 -1.22 8.88
C ASP A 82 6.36 -0.13 9.82
N ILE A 83 5.44 0.72 10.24
CA ILE A 83 5.67 1.70 11.29
C ILE A 83 4.80 1.31 12.47
N ASP A 84 5.44 1.04 13.60
CA ASP A 84 4.78 0.72 14.86
C ASP A 84 4.82 1.94 15.77
N ILE A 85 3.68 2.30 16.36
CA ILE A 85 3.55 3.38 17.34
C ILE A 85 2.99 2.81 18.63
N LYS A 86 3.69 3.00 19.75
CA LYS A 86 3.20 2.71 21.09
C LYS A 86 2.69 3.99 21.75
N LYS A 87 1.41 4.04 22.12
CA LYS A 87 0.83 5.21 22.80
C LYS A 87 -0.26 4.77 23.77
N ASN A 88 -0.22 5.27 25.00
CA ASN A 88 -1.20 4.96 26.05
C ASN A 88 -1.41 3.45 26.26
N ALA A 89 -0.32 2.68 26.36
CA ALA A 89 -0.30 1.21 26.46
C ALA A 89 -0.88 0.44 25.26
N LYS A 90 -1.29 1.14 24.19
CA LYS A 90 -1.76 0.53 22.94
C LYS A 90 -0.64 0.51 21.92
N LYS A 91 -0.62 -0.53 21.09
CA LYS A 91 0.30 -0.63 19.95
C LYS A 91 -0.49 -0.51 18.65
N TYR A 92 -0.08 0.45 17.82
CA TYR A 92 -0.63 0.69 16.49
C TYR A 92 0.38 0.26 15.45
N ILE A 93 -0.07 -0.42 14.40
CA ILE A 93 0.75 -0.89 13.29
C ILE A 93 0.22 -0.24 12.02
N PHE A 94 1.11 0.41 11.27
CA PHE A 94 0.81 1.02 9.99
C PHE A 94 1.61 0.29 8.92
N ASN A 95 0.91 -0.31 7.96
CA ASN A 95 1.54 -0.85 6.76
C ASN A 95 1.51 0.24 5.70
N VAL A 96 2.68 0.62 5.21
CA VAL A 96 2.80 1.69 4.25
C VAL A 96 3.78 1.28 3.15
N PHE A 97 3.62 1.87 1.98
CA PHE A 97 4.67 1.84 0.97
C PHE A 97 4.95 3.24 0.47
N TYR A 98 6.18 3.49 0.04
CA TYR A 98 6.56 4.74 -0.57
C TYR A 98 7.26 4.50 -1.90
N VAL A 99 7.15 5.51 -2.77
CA VAL A 99 7.65 5.45 -4.13
C VAL A 99 8.17 6.83 -4.53
N ASN A 100 9.35 6.87 -5.15
CA ASN A 100 9.87 8.09 -5.75
C ASN A 100 9.17 8.33 -7.09
N LYS A 101 8.68 9.54 -7.31
CA LYS A 101 7.99 9.93 -8.54
C LYS A 101 8.58 11.23 -9.06
N GLU A 102 8.47 11.43 -10.37
CA GLU A 102 8.85 12.68 -11.01
C GLU A 102 7.59 13.43 -11.47
N ASN A 103 7.53 14.72 -11.20
CA ASN A 103 6.48 15.56 -11.77
C ASN A 103 6.78 15.78 -13.27
N PHE A 104 5.82 15.40 -14.12
CA PHE A 104 5.98 15.46 -15.57
C PHE A 104 6.37 16.84 -16.09
N TRP A 105 5.81 17.91 -15.51
CA TRP A 105 6.00 19.29 -15.96
C TRP A 105 7.27 19.93 -15.42
N THR A 106 7.55 19.73 -14.13
CA THR A 106 8.65 20.43 -13.46
C THR A 106 9.93 19.61 -13.40
N LYS A 107 9.87 18.31 -13.74
CA LYS A 107 10.98 17.36 -13.59
C LYS A 107 11.52 17.26 -12.16
N LYS A 108 10.75 17.75 -11.18
CA LYS A 108 11.10 17.65 -9.76
C LYS A 108 10.67 16.29 -9.22
N GLN A 109 11.57 15.66 -8.48
CA GLN A 109 11.29 14.43 -7.75
C GLN A 109 10.47 14.72 -6.49
N TYR A 110 9.63 13.76 -6.11
CA TYR A 110 8.85 13.77 -4.87
C TYR A 110 8.59 12.33 -4.43
N VAL A 111 8.45 12.15 -3.12
CA VAL A 111 8.07 10.85 -2.54
C VAL A 111 6.57 10.84 -2.30
N GLU A 112 5.89 9.81 -2.79
CA GLU A 112 4.50 9.51 -2.44
C GLU A 112 4.47 8.38 -1.42
N LEU A 113 4.07 8.68 -0.19
CA LEU A 113 3.84 7.74 0.89
C LEU A 113 2.37 7.32 0.90
N ASN A 114 2.12 6.02 0.81
CA ASN A 114 0.81 5.41 0.72
C ASN A 114 0.57 4.54 1.95
N VAL A 115 -0.45 4.86 2.74
CA VAL A 115 -0.86 4.01 3.88
C VAL A 115 -1.85 2.98 3.38
N VAL A 116 -1.52 1.70 3.48
CA VAL A 116 -2.37 0.61 3.00
C VAL A 116 -3.12 -0.09 4.11
N GLY A 117 -2.58 -0.10 5.33
CA GLY A 117 -3.19 -0.73 6.49
C GLY A 117 -2.94 0.04 7.77
N ALA A 118 -3.92 0.07 8.66
CA ALA A 118 -3.80 0.68 9.98
C ALA A 118 -4.53 -0.19 11.01
N PHE A 119 -3.80 -0.64 12.03
CA PHE A 119 -4.30 -1.60 13.02
C PHE A 119 -3.95 -1.19 14.44
N GLU A 120 -4.83 -1.46 15.40
CA GLU A 120 -4.54 -1.48 16.82
C GLU A 120 -4.37 -2.94 17.27
N GLN A 121 -3.14 -3.34 17.58
CA GLN A 121 -2.81 -4.74 17.89
C GLN A 121 -3.48 -5.25 19.17
N THR A 122 -3.73 -4.38 20.14
CA THR A 122 -4.31 -4.76 21.44
C THR A 122 -5.78 -5.16 21.34
N THR A 123 -6.55 -4.46 20.52
CA THR A 123 -8.00 -4.69 20.37
C THR A 123 -8.36 -5.48 19.11
N GLY A 124 -7.40 -5.63 18.18
CA GLY A 124 -7.64 -6.21 16.86
C GLY A 124 -8.42 -5.29 15.91
N LYS A 125 -8.68 -4.03 16.30
CA LYS A 125 -9.37 -3.05 15.46
C LYS A 125 -8.47 -2.55 14.33
N GLY A 126 -9.09 -2.03 13.28
CA GLY A 126 -8.42 -1.49 12.12
C GLY A 126 -8.76 -2.23 10.84
N GLY A 127 -7.96 -1.99 9.80
CA GLY A 127 -8.23 -2.58 8.50
C GLY A 127 -7.47 -1.89 7.37
N TYR A 128 -8.02 -2.07 6.17
CA TYR A 128 -7.44 -1.64 4.91
C TYR A 128 -8.29 -0.56 4.22
N LYS A 129 -9.41 -0.15 4.84
CA LYS A 129 -10.30 0.89 4.34
C LYS A 129 -10.50 1.97 5.39
N ILE A 130 -10.70 3.21 4.96
CA ILE A 130 -10.92 4.36 5.86
C ILE A 130 -12.16 4.21 6.74
N ASP A 131 -13.16 3.47 6.26
CA ASP A 131 -14.43 3.20 6.94
C ASP A 131 -14.37 2.02 7.92
N ASP A 132 -13.26 1.26 7.94
CA ASP A 132 -13.08 0.18 8.92
C ASP A 132 -12.96 0.76 10.33
N GLU A 133 -13.41 -0.01 11.33
CA GLU A 133 -13.52 0.48 12.70
C GLU A 133 -12.17 0.98 13.26
N GLY A 134 -12.14 2.25 13.67
CA GLY A 134 -10.98 2.89 14.28
C GLY A 134 -9.94 3.42 13.29
N VAL A 135 -9.97 3.03 12.01
CA VAL A 135 -8.95 3.41 11.02
C VAL A 135 -8.80 4.92 10.91
N LYS A 136 -9.89 5.68 10.81
CA LYS A 136 -9.82 7.15 10.73
C LYS A 136 -9.06 7.78 11.91
N VAL A 137 -9.24 7.26 13.12
CA VAL A 137 -8.52 7.73 14.31
C VAL A 137 -7.05 7.34 14.25
N PHE A 138 -6.75 6.13 13.77
CA PHE A 138 -5.37 5.66 13.62
C PHE A 138 -4.61 6.45 12.55
N ILE A 139 -5.27 6.81 11.44
CA ILE A 139 -4.69 7.67 10.41
C ILE A 139 -4.35 9.06 10.94
N ASN A 140 -5.25 9.67 11.72
CA ASN A 140 -4.96 10.97 12.36
C ASN A 140 -3.76 10.88 13.32
N LEU A 141 -3.63 9.76 14.05
CA LEU A 141 -2.46 9.51 14.89
C LEU A 141 -1.19 9.39 14.06
N PHE A 142 -1.23 8.65 12.96
CA PHE A 142 -0.10 8.51 12.03
C PHE A 142 0.31 9.85 11.43
N GLU A 143 -0.64 10.66 10.99
CA GLU A 143 -0.36 11.98 10.42
C GLU A 143 0.37 12.87 11.42
N LYS A 144 -0.17 12.97 12.64
CA LYS A 144 0.41 13.82 13.69
C LYS A 144 1.77 13.33 14.18
N GLU A 145 1.94 12.02 14.34
CA GLU A 145 3.14 11.48 14.98
C GLU A 145 4.28 11.21 13.99
N ILE A 146 3.97 10.97 12.71
CA ILE A 146 4.95 10.58 11.70
C ILE A 146 5.01 11.62 10.58
N VAL A 147 3.90 11.86 9.87
CA VAL A 147 3.90 12.69 8.65
C VAL A 147 4.31 14.13 8.94
N GLU A 148 3.73 14.75 9.97
CA GLU A 148 4.07 16.12 10.38
C GLU A 148 5.54 16.25 10.80
N ARG A 149 6.11 15.20 11.42
CA ARG A 149 7.51 15.22 11.87
C ARG A 149 8.51 15.02 10.74
N ILE A 150 8.14 14.30 9.68
CA ILE A 150 8.99 14.16 8.48
C ILE A 150 8.95 15.46 7.64
N ARG A 151 7.83 16.18 7.66
CA ARG A 151 7.67 17.45 6.93
C ARG A 151 8.50 18.59 7.52
N ASN A 152 8.57 18.66 8.85
CA ASN A 152 9.34 19.67 9.58
C ASN A 152 10.83 19.29 9.70
#